data_AF-A0A161MNB5-F1
#
_entry.id   AF-A0A161MNB5-F1
#
_cell.length_a   1.000
_cell.length_b   1.000
_cell.length_c   1.000
_cell.angle_alpha   90.00
_cell.angle_beta   90.00
_cell.angle_gamma   90.00
#
_symmetry.space_group_name_H-M   'P 1'
#
loop_
_entity.id
_entity.type
_entity.pdbx_description
1 polymer ?
#
loop_
_entity_poly.entity_id
_entity_poly.type
_entity_poly.pdbx_seq_one_letter_code
_entity_poly.pdbx_strand_id
1 'polypeptide(L)'
;MVSVIPKLGRRSLNTFLRTMSNCTSETMPAENPLKRISENGSEVEEKRIRTDFQRIKRRKYAALICYSGTGYLGLQRNPGRKTIEEDLLTAMQKADVITEEAYNQPKIIEFQRAARTDKGVSAVRQILSLKLPL
;
A
#
# COMPACT_ATOMS: atom_id res chain seq x y z
N MET A 1 -8.06 -15.15 17.40
CA MET A 1 -8.12 -13.71 17.03
C MET A 1 -7.67 -13.59 15.58
N VAL A 2 -8.59 -13.78 14.62
CA VAL A 2 -8.28 -13.72 13.18
C VAL A 2 -8.65 -12.31 12.71
N SER A 3 -7.64 -11.50 12.43
CA SER A 3 -7.79 -10.15 11.87
C SER A 3 -8.43 -10.27 10.48
N VAL A 4 -9.65 -9.75 10.33
CA VAL A 4 -10.29 -9.58 9.02
C VAL A 4 -9.66 -8.34 8.39
N ILE A 5 -8.71 -8.57 7.48
CA ILE A 5 -8.10 -7.51 6.67
C ILE A 5 -9.23 -6.82 5.88
N PRO A 6 -9.39 -5.50 5.96
CA PRO A 6 -10.43 -4.80 5.22
C PRO A 6 -10.21 -4.94 3.71
N LYS A 7 -11.32 -5.08 2.98
CA LYS A 7 -11.37 -5.21 1.53
C LYS A 7 -10.60 -4.05 0.88
N LEU A 8 -9.49 -4.37 0.21
CA LEU A 8 -8.80 -3.43 -0.68
C LEU A 8 -9.81 -3.03 -1.78
N GLY A 9 -10.41 -1.85 -1.62
CA GLY A 9 -11.44 -1.36 -2.53
C GLY A 9 -10.89 -1.25 -3.95
N ARG A 10 -11.68 -1.67 -4.95
CA ARG A 10 -11.39 -1.46 -6.37
C ARG A 10 -11.41 0.03 -6.70
N ARG A 11 -10.42 0.80 -6.24
CA ARG A 11 -10.19 2.17 -6.71
C ARG A 11 -9.34 2.05 -7.97
N SER A 12 -9.90 2.47 -9.09
CA SER A 12 -9.18 2.53 -10.36
C SER A 12 -7.88 3.33 -10.18
N LEU A 13 -6.78 2.90 -10.79
CA LEU A 13 -5.53 3.66 -10.89
C LEU A 13 -5.76 5.11 -11.37
N ASN A 14 -6.78 5.33 -12.20
CA ASN A 14 -7.18 6.67 -12.65
C ASN A 14 -7.69 7.54 -11.50
N THR A 15 -8.35 6.94 -10.51
CA THR A 15 -8.75 7.63 -9.27
C THR A 15 -7.52 7.98 -8.45
N PHE A 16 -6.54 7.08 -8.30
CA PHE A 16 -5.30 7.37 -7.56
C PHE A 16 -4.48 8.52 -8.17
N LEU A 17 -4.23 8.48 -9.48
CA LEU A 17 -3.50 9.54 -10.18
C LEU A 17 -4.21 10.90 -10.04
N ARG A 18 -5.55 10.88 -9.96
CA ARG A 18 -6.36 12.09 -9.75
C ARG A 18 -6.36 12.57 -8.29
N THR A 19 -6.34 11.67 -7.31
CA THR A 19 -6.25 12.02 -5.88
C THR A 19 -4.90 12.67 -5.53
N MET A 20 -3.80 12.19 -6.12
CA MET A 20 -2.48 12.81 -5.97
C MET A 20 -2.43 14.26 -6.45
N SER A 21 -3.35 14.68 -7.32
CA SER A 21 -3.45 16.05 -7.81
C SER A 21 -4.17 17.01 -6.85
N ASN A 22 -4.97 16.52 -5.89
CA ASN A 22 -6.01 17.34 -5.23
C ASN A 22 -6.03 17.32 -3.68
N CYS A 23 -5.05 16.75 -2.98
CA CYS A 23 -5.10 16.70 -1.51
C CYS A 23 -4.70 18.04 -0.83
N THR A 24 -5.71 18.81 -0.40
CA THR A 24 -5.63 19.79 0.70
C THR A 24 -6.77 19.52 1.72
N SER A 25 -6.39 19.37 2.99
CA SER A 25 -7.17 19.39 4.26
C SER A 25 -8.35 18.41 4.51
N GLU A 26 -8.28 17.78 5.68
CA GLU A 26 -9.16 16.76 6.30
C GLU A 26 -10.51 17.33 6.83
N THR A 27 -11.52 16.56 7.30
CA THR A 27 -11.67 16.10 8.72
C THR A 27 -12.96 15.21 8.95
N MET A 28 -12.82 14.05 9.65
CA MET A 28 -13.71 13.27 10.62
C MET A 28 -15.21 12.95 10.33
N PRO A 29 -16.01 12.17 11.15
CA PRO A 29 -15.82 11.21 12.28
C PRO A 29 -16.59 9.83 12.13
N ALA A 30 -16.25 8.71 12.81
CA ALA A 30 -16.68 8.11 14.10
C ALA A 30 -18.05 7.34 14.21
N GLU A 31 -18.00 6.22 14.96
CA GLU A 31 -19.02 5.59 15.85
C GLU A 31 -19.62 4.18 15.55
N ASN A 32 -19.78 3.42 16.64
CA ASN A 32 -20.13 2.00 16.86
C ASN A 32 -21.28 1.97 17.90
N PRO A 33 -22.25 1.02 17.95
CA PRO A 33 -22.23 0.03 19.06
C PRO A 33 -23.03 -1.31 18.90
N LEU A 34 -22.43 -2.39 19.46
CA LEU A 34 -22.94 -3.45 20.39
C LEU A 34 -24.26 -4.26 20.20
N LYS A 35 -24.14 -5.62 20.28
CA LYS A 35 -24.91 -6.64 21.08
C LYS A 35 -24.67 -8.06 20.52
N ARG A 36 -24.80 -9.24 21.18
CA ARG A 36 -24.73 -9.81 22.55
C ARG A 36 -24.83 -11.36 22.35
N ILE A 37 -24.35 -12.14 23.32
CA ILE A 37 -23.98 -13.59 23.34
C ILE A 37 -25.16 -14.60 23.36
N SER A 38 -24.97 -15.83 22.84
CA SER A 38 -25.43 -17.12 23.48
C SER A 38 -24.76 -18.38 22.85
N GLU A 39 -24.40 -19.35 23.71
CA GLU A 39 -23.66 -20.60 23.46
C GLU A 39 -24.56 -21.80 23.04
N ASN A 40 -23.93 -22.83 22.42
CA ASN A 40 -24.11 -24.29 22.61
C ASN A 40 -24.35 -25.14 21.34
N GLY A 41 -23.53 -26.19 21.17
CA GLY A 41 -24.00 -27.55 20.85
C GLY A 41 -23.69 -28.17 19.46
N SER A 42 -22.95 -29.29 19.52
CA SER A 42 -22.92 -30.48 18.64
C SER A 42 -22.32 -30.44 17.20
N GLU A 43 -21.14 -31.07 17.11
CA GLU A 43 -20.73 -32.15 16.20
C GLU A 43 -20.95 -32.08 14.67
N VAL A 44 -19.80 -32.19 13.98
CA VAL A 44 -19.51 -32.88 12.71
C VAL A 44 -20.35 -32.49 11.48
N GLU A 45 -19.77 -31.66 10.60
CA GLU A 45 -19.68 -31.94 9.15
C GLU A 45 -18.76 -30.91 8.47
N GLU A 46 -17.98 -31.38 7.50
CA GLU A 46 -17.02 -30.61 6.72
C GLU A 46 -17.64 -29.42 5.97
N LYS A 47 -17.30 -28.20 6.37
CA LYS A 47 -17.23 -27.06 5.44
C LYS A 47 -15.87 -26.43 5.56
N ARG A 48 -14.93 -26.89 4.72
CA ARG A 48 -13.77 -26.08 4.32
C ARG A 48 -14.33 -24.74 3.85
N ILE A 49 -14.25 -23.73 4.71
CA ILE A 49 -14.56 -22.35 4.36
C ILE A 49 -13.56 -22.01 3.26
N ARG A 50 -13.98 -22.15 2.00
CA ARG A 50 -13.30 -21.52 0.88
C ARG A 50 -13.57 -20.04 1.10
N THR A 51 -12.70 -19.39 1.87
CA THR A 51 -12.63 -17.94 1.83
C THR A 51 -12.41 -17.60 0.37
N ASP A 52 -13.42 -17.02 -0.27
CA ASP A 52 -13.36 -16.50 -1.62
C ASP A 52 -12.30 -15.39 -1.64
N PHE A 53 -11.03 -15.79 -1.74
CA PHE A 53 -9.93 -14.89 -1.98
C PHE A 53 -10.16 -14.34 -3.37
N GLN A 54 -10.76 -13.16 -3.44
CA GLN A 54 -10.93 -12.44 -4.68
C GLN A 54 -9.54 -12.19 -5.27
N ARG A 55 -9.16 -12.97 -6.28
CA ARG A 55 -7.85 -12.86 -6.92
C ARG A 55 -7.74 -11.49 -7.59
N ILE A 56 -7.01 -10.59 -6.97
CA ILE A 56 -6.74 -9.26 -7.51
C ILE A 56 -5.76 -9.42 -8.69
N LYS A 57 -6.19 -9.04 -9.90
CA LYS A 57 -5.30 -9.01 -11.07
C LYS A 57 -4.30 -7.88 -10.90
N ARG A 58 -3.00 -8.19 -10.95
CA ARG A 58 -1.92 -7.20 -10.88
C ARG A 58 -1.30 -7.00 -12.27
N ARG A 59 -0.91 -5.76 -12.61
CA ARG A 59 -0.13 -5.42 -13.81
C ARG A 59 1.19 -4.77 -13.42
N LYS A 60 2.21 -4.94 -14.26
CA LYS A 60 3.51 -4.28 -14.10
C LYS A 60 3.42 -2.86 -14.66
N TYR A 61 3.87 -1.88 -13.89
CA TYR A 61 3.89 -0.47 -14.24
C TYR A 61 5.32 0.06 -14.13
N ALA A 62 5.61 1.08 -14.94
CA ALA A 62 6.76 1.95 -14.80
C ALA A 62 6.27 3.32 -14.29
N ALA A 63 6.92 3.85 -13.25
CA ALA A 63 6.63 5.16 -12.69
C ALA A 63 7.82 6.08 -12.93
N LEU A 64 7.56 7.24 -13.53
CA LEU A 64 8.52 8.33 -13.65
C LEU A 64 8.27 9.32 -12.51
N ILE A 65 9.28 9.54 -11.67
CA ILE A 65 9.19 10.44 -10.52
C ILE A 65 10.32 11.48 -10.55
N CYS A 66 10.05 12.62 -9.93
CA CYS A 66 11.05 13.63 -9.60
C CYS A 66 11.01 13.93 -8.10
N TYR A 67 12.15 14.28 -7.53
CA TYR A 67 12.25 14.66 -6.12
C TYR A 67 13.48 15.53 -5.85
N SER A 68 13.38 16.36 -4.82
CA SER A 68 14.53 17.02 -4.20
C SER A 68 15.14 16.07 -3.16
N GLY A 69 16.46 15.85 -3.24
CA GLY A 69 17.18 15.00 -2.29
C GLY A 69 17.46 15.67 -0.94
N THR A 70 17.20 16.98 -0.81
CA THR A 70 17.49 17.74 0.41
C THR A 70 16.72 17.17 1.60
N GLY A 71 17.43 16.86 2.69
CA GLY A 71 16.83 16.26 3.89
C GLY A 71 16.52 14.76 3.79
N TYR A 72 16.82 14.12 2.65
CA TYR A 72 16.69 12.67 2.46
C TYR A 72 18.04 11.97 2.49
N LEU A 73 18.05 10.77 3.07
CA LEU A 73 19.22 9.91 3.17
C LEU A 73 19.36 8.99 1.96
N GLY A 74 19.02 9.54 0.80
CA GLY A 74 19.03 8.85 -0.48
C GLY A 74 17.69 8.25 -0.85
N LEU A 75 17.72 7.51 -1.95
CA LEU A 75 16.55 6.87 -2.51
C LEU A 75 16.12 5.67 -1.65
N GLN A 76 17.03 4.71 -1.49
CA GLN A 76 16.73 3.35 -1.04
C GLN A 76 16.28 3.32 0.42
N ARG A 77 15.23 2.55 0.69
CA ARG A 77 14.67 2.37 2.03
C ARG A 77 15.69 1.75 2.96
N ASN A 78 15.92 2.45 4.07
CA ASN A 78 16.69 1.96 5.21
C ASN A 78 15.82 2.10 6.47
N PRO A 79 15.68 1.05 7.30
CA PRO A 79 14.87 1.11 8.51
C PRO A 79 15.22 2.32 9.40
N GLY A 80 14.19 3.06 9.82
CA GLY A 80 14.35 4.23 10.70
C GLY A 80 14.99 5.46 10.05
N ARG A 81 15.14 5.50 8.72
CA ARG A 81 15.76 6.62 8.00
C ARG A 81 14.77 7.24 7.01
N LYS A 82 14.74 8.57 6.97
CA LYS A 82 13.95 9.31 5.98
C LYS A 82 14.57 9.17 4.59
N THR A 83 13.90 8.43 3.73
CA THR A 83 14.33 8.09 2.36
C THR A 83 13.17 8.31 1.40
N ILE A 84 13.47 8.50 0.12
CA ILE A 84 12.42 8.76 -0.88
C ILE A 84 11.49 7.55 -1.03
N GLU A 85 12.03 6.32 -0.95
CA GLU A 85 11.19 5.10 -0.99
C GLU A 85 10.24 4.99 0.20
N GLU A 86 10.66 5.39 1.40
CA GLU A 86 9.80 5.36 2.59
C GLU A 86 8.56 6.21 2.35
N ASP A 87 8.75 7.50 2.02
CA ASP A 87 7.65 8.44 1.82
C ASP A 87 6.75 8.00 0.65
N LEU A 88 7.35 7.46 -0.42
CA LEU A 88 6.59 6.94 -1.56
C LEU A 88 5.72 5.74 -1.16
N LEU A 89 6.29 4.74 -0.48
CA LEU A 89 5.55 3.54 -0.05
C LEU A 89 4.49 3.89 1.00
N THR A 90 4.79 4.79 1.93
CA THR A 90 3.82 5.27 2.92
C THR A 90 2.66 5.97 2.22
N ALA A 91 2.92 6.82 1.21
CA ALA A 91 1.88 7.47 0.43
C ALA A 91 1.02 6.45 -0.34
N MET A 92 1.64 5.45 -0.96
CA MET A 92 0.91 4.39 -1.67
C MET A 92 0.07 3.51 -0.74
N GLN A 93 0.54 3.25 0.48
CA GLN A 93 -0.22 2.52 1.49
C GLN A 93 -1.40 3.36 1.98
N LYS A 94 -1.19 4.64 2.29
CA LYS A 94 -2.27 5.58 2.67
C LYS A 94 -3.32 5.75 1.58
N ALA A 95 -2.94 5.57 0.33
CA ALA A 95 -3.84 5.63 -0.81
C ALA A 95 -4.56 4.29 -1.11
N ASP A 96 -4.36 3.26 -0.27
CA ASP A 96 -4.87 1.89 -0.47
C ASP A 96 -4.47 1.26 -1.81
N VAL A 97 -3.35 1.68 -2.39
CA VAL A 97 -2.83 1.14 -3.67
C VAL A 97 -2.04 -0.16 -3.43
N ILE A 98 -1.38 -0.25 -2.27
CA ILE A 98 -0.61 -1.41 -1.85
C ILE A 98 -1.12 -1.93 -0.50
N THR A 99 -0.99 -3.23 -0.27
CA THR A 99 -1.32 -3.85 1.01
C THR A 99 -0.24 -3.55 2.06
N GLU A 100 -0.56 -3.72 3.34
CA GLU A 100 0.40 -3.59 4.44
C GLU A 100 1.59 -4.57 4.29
N GLU A 101 1.33 -5.79 3.80
CA GLU A 101 2.37 -6.76 3.46
C GLU A 101 3.35 -6.21 2.40
N ALA A 102 2.81 -5.59 1.34
CA ALA A 102 3.62 -5.00 0.27
C ALA A 102 4.38 -3.76 0.73
N TYR A 103 3.83 -3.00 1.69
CA TYR A 103 4.53 -1.91 2.35
C TYR A 103 5.73 -2.43 3.16
N ASN A 104 5.55 -3.46 3.99
CA ASN A 104 6.62 -4.03 4.80
C ASN A 104 7.67 -4.74 3.96
N GLN A 105 7.25 -5.43 2.89
CA GLN A 105 8.14 -6.14 1.98
C GLN A 105 7.88 -5.73 0.51
N PRO A 106 8.54 -4.65 0.02
CA PRO A 106 8.36 -4.15 -1.35
C PRO A 106 8.71 -5.15 -2.46
N LYS A 107 9.43 -6.23 -2.13
CA LYS A 107 9.73 -7.33 -3.04
C LYS A 107 8.46 -8.07 -3.51
N ILE A 108 7.38 -8.09 -2.72
CA ILE A 108 6.10 -8.73 -3.06
C ILE A 108 5.44 -8.09 -4.29
N ILE A 109 5.60 -6.77 -4.46
CA ILE A 109 5.14 -6.02 -5.63
C ILE A 109 6.25 -5.87 -6.68
N GLU A 110 7.35 -6.61 -6.56
CA GLU A 110 8.52 -6.49 -7.44
C GLU A 110 8.95 -5.03 -7.64
N PHE A 111 9.02 -4.27 -6.53
CA PHE A 111 9.48 -2.90 -6.55
C PHE A 111 10.96 -2.85 -6.96
N GLN A 112 11.29 -2.10 -8.00
CA GLN A 112 12.64 -1.94 -8.54
C GLN A 112 12.91 -0.48 -8.86
N ARG A 113 14.18 -0.10 -8.79
CA ARG A 113 14.68 1.25 -9.07
C ARG A 113 15.62 1.16 -10.26
N ALA A 114 15.55 2.11 -11.18
CA ALA A 114 16.51 2.18 -12.28
C ALA A 114 17.91 2.62 -11.81
N ALA A 115 17.93 3.54 -10.83
CA ALA A 115 19.17 4.02 -10.20
C ALA A 115 19.04 4.04 -8.68
N ARG A 116 20.16 3.92 -7.98
CA ARG A 116 20.27 4.31 -6.57
C ARG A 116 20.84 5.73 -6.52
N THR A 117 20.39 6.52 -5.57
CA THR A 117 20.93 7.86 -5.32
C THR A 117 21.36 7.96 -3.87
N ASP A 118 22.49 8.63 -3.65
CA ASP A 118 23.04 8.87 -2.32
C ASP A 118 22.30 9.97 -1.57
N LYS A 119 22.69 10.18 -0.31
CA LYS A 119 22.18 11.25 0.56
C LYS A 119 22.27 12.62 -0.13
N GLY A 120 21.19 13.39 -0.10
CA GLY A 120 21.16 14.76 -0.63
C GLY A 120 21.03 14.87 -2.16
N VAL A 121 21.11 13.76 -2.90
CA VAL A 121 21.05 13.77 -4.37
C VAL A 121 19.60 13.92 -4.85
N SER A 122 19.35 14.92 -5.70
CA SER A 122 18.07 15.14 -6.38
C SER A 122 17.98 14.40 -7.71
N ALA A 123 16.77 14.08 -8.15
CA ALA A 123 16.54 13.46 -9.46
C ALA A 123 15.29 14.01 -10.15
N VAL A 124 15.39 14.26 -11.46
CA VAL A 124 14.30 14.81 -12.27
C VAL A 124 13.54 13.71 -13.03
N ARG A 125 14.23 12.64 -13.44
CA ARG A 125 13.65 11.55 -14.23
C ARG A 125 14.01 10.19 -13.65
N GLN A 126 13.72 10.00 -12.37
CA GLN A 126 13.96 8.71 -11.75
C GLN A 126 12.86 7.73 -12.15
N ILE A 127 13.26 6.54 -12.63
CA ILE A 127 12.33 5.50 -13.07
C ILE A 127 12.26 4.40 -12.03
N LEU A 128 11.04 3.99 -11.71
CA LEU A 128 10.73 2.86 -10.85
C LEU A 128 9.86 1.85 -11.60
N SER A 129 9.92 0.57 -11.21
CA SER A 129 8.96 -0.43 -11.69
C SER A 129 8.35 -1.21 -10.55
N LEU A 130 7.07 -1.55 -10.65
CA LEU A 130 6.32 -2.24 -9.61
C LEU A 130 5.04 -2.87 -10.17
N LYS A 131 4.52 -3.89 -9.48
CA LYS A 131 3.27 -4.57 -9.79
C LYS A 131 2.15 -4.05 -8.90
N LEU A 132 1.14 -3.45 -9.52
CA LEU A 132 0.00 -2.85 -8.82
C LEU A 132 -1.32 -3.54 -9.22
N PRO A 133 -2.34 -3.49 -8.35
CA PRO A 133 -3.68 -3.93 -8.71
C PRO A 133 -4.24 -3.11 -9.87
N LEU A 134 -5.09 -3.74 -10.69
CA LEU A 134 -5.86 -3.11 -11.77
C LEU A 134 -7.10 -2.36 -11.24
#